data_AF-A0A4Y7SYK9-F1
#
_entry.id   AF-A0A4Y7SYK9-F1
#
_cell.length_a   1.000
_cell.length_b   1.000
_cell.length_c   1.000
_cell.angle_alpha   90.00
_cell.angle_beta   90.00
_cell.angle_gamma   90.00
#
_symmetry.space_group_name_H-M   'P 1'
#
loop_
_entity.id
_entity.type
_entity.pdbx_description
1 polymer ?
#
loop_
_entity_poly.entity_id
_entity_poly.type
_entity_poly.pdbx_seq_one_letter_code
_entity_poly.pdbx_strand_id
1 'polypeptide(L)'
;MVAEFGKNVGEVGNWANEVDEAFDRVTRTFVQVVNDYGKDFPALSGFLSEWRDYNSRWISALLLSRDVASQHVTILRRFEKVFLDMVLHIQTEQDRLDVIVELEEFINEDHDTSDQMSRTFLELKRDIDAFSARIDRYLEETGTQLDAAAAALQPVIQGLKDQISVLDKQINDTRIALAVSGGLLNVIGLIVAGSMLASYQSQRDAKNKELEGKLRELADINRRQQALAYLQTDLAGLKPDFDLICERLQGFAEIWASVRSQSIQFRDHIKGGLGAATNLRFKREVQLAQDTCLPLRTGLEIYAHNLGGRLASKGYEIKDTT
;
A
#
# COMPACT_ATOMS: atom_id res chain seq x y z
N MET A 1 5.20 27.83 11.74
CA MET A 1 5.81 27.50 10.42
C MET A 1 7.30 27.18 10.53
N VAL A 2 8.21 28.13 10.86
CA VAL A 2 9.66 27.85 10.92
C VAL A 2 10.05 26.86 12.04
N ALA A 3 9.50 27.00 13.25
CA ALA A 3 9.79 26.09 14.37
C ALA A 3 9.30 24.66 14.11
N GLU A 4 8.18 24.52 13.42
CA GLU A 4 7.56 23.23 13.07
C GLU A 4 8.32 22.53 11.93
N PHE A 5 8.76 23.29 10.92
CA PHE A 5 9.68 22.78 9.88
C PHE A 5 10.99 22.26 10.48
N GLY A 6 11.64 23.04 11.35
CA GLY A 6 12.88 22.61 12.01
C GLY A 6 12.71 21.35 12.85
N LYS A 7 11.60 21.22 13.58
CA LYS A 7 11.26 20.01 14.33
C LYS A 7 11.10 18.80 13.40
N ASN A 8 10.23 18.91 12.39
CA ASN A 8 9.90 17.80 11.49
C ASN A 8 11.14 17.31 10.74
N VAL A 9 12.01 18.22 10.31
CA VAL A 9 13.26 17.88 9.64
C VAL A 9 14.26 17.19 10.57
N GLY A 10 14.30 17.56 11.85
CA GLY A 10 15.11 16.87 12.85
C GLY A 10 14.69 15.42 13.09
N GLU A 11 13.40 15.10 12.90
CA GLU A 11 12.86 13.76 13.13
C GLU A 11 12.87 12.86 11.89
N VAL A 12 13.18 13.40 10.70
CA VAL A 12 13.03 12.69 9.42
C VAL A 12 13.81 11.37 9.34
N GLY A 13 14.98 11.30 9.98
CA GLY A 13 15.78 10.08 10.04
C GLY A 13 15.07 8.97 10.82
N ASN A 14 14.41 9.32 11.92
CA ASN A 14 13.64 8.39 12.73
C ASN A 14 12.38 7.96 11.99
N TRP A 15 11.65 8.89 11.38
CA TRP A 15 10.47 8.58 10.56
C TRP A 15 10.81 7.61 9.44
N ALA A 16 11.95 7.81 8.77
CA ALA A 16 12.39 6.91 7.72
C ALA A 16 12.69 5.48 8.23
N ASN A 17 13.23 5.35 9.44
CA ASN A 17 13.43 4.04 10.06
C ASN A 17 12.11 3.37 10.44
N GLU A 18 11.18 4.13 11.04
CA GLU A 18 9.84 3.63 11.38
C GLU A 18 9.10 3.09 10.16
N VAL A 19 9.15 3.81 9.04
CA VAL A 19 8.53 3.40 7.78
C VAL A 19 9.20 2.15 7.21
N ASP A 20 10.53 2.05 7.22
CA ASP A 20 11.22 0.83 6.76
C ASP A 20 10.84 -0.38 7.60
N GLU A 21 10.81 -0.24 8.93
CA GLU A 21 10.46 -1.33 9.83
C GLU A 21 9.01 -1.78 9.62
N ALA A 22 8.10 -0.83 9.39
CA ALA A 22 6.72 -1.12 9.04
C ALA A 22 6.62 -1.84 7.69
N PHE A 23 7.35 -1.40 6.66
CA PHE A 23 7.44 -2.09 5.37
C PHE A 23 7.96 -3.52 5.52
N ASP A 24 8.99 -3.73 6.33
CA ASP A 24 9.56 -5.05 6.60
C ASP A 24 8.58 -5.96 7.33
N ARG A 25 7.89 -5.46 8.38
CA ARG A 25 6.86 -6.21 9.11
C ARG A 25 5.73 -6.65 8.18
N VAL A 26 5.16 -5.70 7.43
CA VAL A 26 4.08 -5.97 6.48
C VAL A 26 4.54 -6.98 5.42
N THR A 27 5.76 -6.83 4.88
CA THR A 27 6.31 -7.76 3.88
C THR A 27 6.44 -9.17 4.44
N ARG A 28 6.97 -9.33 5.66
CA ARG A 28 7.14 -10.64 6.30
C ARG A 28 5.79 -11.30 6.55
N THR A 29 4.81 -10.56 7.05
CA THR A 29 3.45 -11.08 7.25
C THR A 29 2.82 -11.47 5.93
N PHE A 30 2.96 -10.66 4.86
CA PHE A 30 2.46 -11.04 3.53
C PHE A 30 3.11 -12.32 2.99
N VAL A 31 4.42 -12.49 3.17
CA VAL A 31 5.11 -13.73 2.80
C VAL A 31 4.55 -14.91 3.58
N GLN A 32 4.33 -14.76 4.89
CA GLN A 32 3.75 -15.80 5.73
C GLN A 32 2.33 -16.17 5.27
N VAL A 33 1.42 -15.21 5.11
CA VAL A 33 0.03 -15.51 4.72
C VAL A 33 -0.06 -16.10 3.31
N VAL A 34 0.84 -15.73 2.39
CA VAL A 34 0.92 -16.36 1.07
C VAL A 34 1.39 -17.82 1.18
N ASN A 35 2.36 -18.11 2.04
CA ASN A 35 2.82 -19.48 2.26
C ASN A 35 1.74 -20.34 2.94
N ASP A 36 1.09 -19.79 3.96
CA ASP A 36 0.13 -20.53 4.80
C ASP A 36 -1.22 -20.71 4.09
N TYR A 37 -1.68 -19.70 3.35
CA TYR A 37 -3.04 -19.67 2.79
C TYR A 37 -3.11 -19.47 1.28
N GLY A 38 -1.98 -19.26 0.58
CA GLY A 38 -1.98 -18.93 -0.85
C GLY A 38 -2.57 -20.02 -1.76
N LYS A 39 -2.60 -21.28 -1.31
CA LYS A 39 -3.30 -22.35 -2.04
C LYS A 39 -4.82 -22.14 -2.07
N ASP A 40 -5.39 -21.65 -0.97
CA ASP A 40 -6.83 -21.41 -0.82
C ASP A 40 -7.24 -20.05 -1.37
N PHE A 41 -6.30 -19.11 -1.37
CA PHE A 41 -6.46 -17.69 -1.72
C PHE A 41 -5.32 -17.23 -2.64
N PRO A 42 -5.30 -17.67 -3.92
CA PRO A 42 -4.19 -17.42 -4.83
C PRO A 42 -3.93 -15.93 -5.13
N ALA A 43 -4.96 -15.07 -4.98
CA ALA A 43 -4.84 -13.62 -5.15
C ALA A 43 -3.84 -12.96 -4.17
N LEU A 44 -3.55 -13.58 -3.03
CA LEU A 44 -2.59 -13.07 -2.04
C LEU A 44 -1.19 -12.84 -2.62
N SER A 45 -0.78 -13.66 -3.59
CA SER A 45 0.51 -13.50 -4.28
C SER A 45 0.60 -12.18 -5.05
N GLY A 46 -0.52 -11.73 -5.63
CA GLY A 46 -0.61 -10.45 -6.31
C GLY A 46 -0.48 -9.27 -5.34
N PHE A 47 -1.17 -9.34 -4.20
CA PHE A 47 -1.05 -8.32 -3.14
C PHE A 47 0.39 -8.21 -2.61
N LEU A 48 1.08 -9.34 -2.38
CA LEU A 48 2.48 -9.33 -1.95
C LEU A 48 3.41 -8.71 -3.01
N SER A 49 3.18 -9.00 -4.29
CA SER A 49 3.97 -8.39 -5.38
C SER A 49 3.78 -6.88 -5.41
N GLU A 50 2.53 -6.42 -5.37
CA GLU A 50 2.19 -5.00 -5.36
C GLU A 50 2.79 -4.28 -4.13
N TRP A 51 2.76 -4.91 -2.96
CA TRP A 51 3.37 -4.37 -1.75
C TRP A 51 4.88 -4.13 -1.88
N ARG A 52 5.60 -5.06 -2.53
CA ARG A 52 7.04 -4.91 -2.77
C ARG A 52 7.34 -3.74 -3.71
N ASP A 53 6.47 -3.47 -4.66
CA ASP A 53 6.60 -2.31 -5.54
C ASP A 53 6.46 -1.00 -4.77
N TYR A 54 5.54 -0.93 -3.79
CA TYR A 54 5.42 0.23 -2.91
C TYR A 54 6.68 0.44 -2.05
N ASN A 55 7.26 -0.63 -1.51
CA ASN A 55 8.53 -0.54 -0.78
C ASN A 55 9.67 -0.02 -1.68
N SER A 56 9.75 -0.50 -2.92
CA SER A 56 10.75 -0.01 -3.89
C SER A 56 10.55 1.49 -4.22
N ARG A 57 9.29 1.93 -4.38
CA ARG A 57 8.96 3.33 -4.61
C ARG A 57 9.31 4.21 -3.41
N TRP A 58 9.08 3.72 -2.19
CA TRP A 58 9.48 4.39 -0.95
C TRP A 58 10.99 4.65 -0.91
N ILE A 59 11.80 3.62 -1.15
CA ILE A 59 13.27 3.72 -1.16
C ILE A 59 13.71 4.74 -2.23
N SER A 60 13.11 4.68 -3.41
CA SER A 60 13.42 5.61 -4.52
C SER A 60 13.06 7.05 -4.16
N ALA A 61 11.90 7.28 -3.55
CA ALA A 61 11.46 8.60 -3.11
C ALA A 61 12.37 9.20 -2.04
N LEU A 62 12.85 8.37 -1.09
CA LEU A 62 13.82 8.80 -0.07
C LEU A 62 15.18 9.19 -0.64
N LEU A 63 15.70 8.40 -1.60
CA LEU A 63 16.97 8.71 -2.25
C LEU A 63 16.86 10.03 -3.00
N LEU A 64 15.82 10.18 -3.80
CA LEU A 64 15.56 11.39 -4.56
C LEU A 64 15.36 12.60 -3.62
N SER A 65 14.62 12.44 -2.52
CA SER A 65 14.39 13.55 -1.59
C SER A 65 15.68 14.04 -0.94
N ARG A 66 16.60 13.14 -0.55
CA ARG A 66 17.93 13.51 -0.05
C ARG A 66 18.71 14.30 -1.10
N ASP A 67 18.70 13.84 -2.35
CA ASP A 67 19.46 14.47 -3.43
C ASP A 67 18.92 15.87 -3.74
N VAL A 68 17.59 16.00 -3.81
CA VAL A 68 16.92 17.29 -3.96
C VAL A 68 17.26 18.22 -2.78
N ALA A 69 17.28 17.71 -1.54
CA ALA A 69 17.65 18.52 -0.39
C ALA A 69 19.09 19.05 -0.51
N SER A 70 20.03 18.22 -0.95
CA SER A 70 21.43 18.60 -1.16
C SER A 70 21.61 19.63 -2.29
N GLN A 71 20.83 19.49 -3.36
CA GLN A 71 20.78 20.47 -4.46
C GLN A 71 20.25 21.81 -3.98
N HIS A 72 19.13 21.83 -3.25
CA HIS A 72 18.56 23.06 -2.68
C HIS A 72 19.54 23.74 -1.72
N VAL A 73 20.25 23.00 -0.87
CA VAL A 73 21.31 23.55 -0.01
C VAL A 73 22.38 24.25 -0.85
N THR A 74 22.79 23.66 -1.96
CA THR A 74 23.81 24.25 -2.86
C THR A 74 23.32 25.55 -3.49
N ILE A 75 22.06 25.58 -3.97
CA ILE A 75 21.42 26.77 -4.54
C ILE A 75 21.34 27.89 -3.49
N LEU A 76 20.87 27.57 -2.28
CA LEU A 76 20.74 28.54 -1.18
C LEU A 76 22.11 29.09 -0.72
N ARG A 77 23.17 28.27 -0.73
CA ARG A 77 24.54 28.73 -0.47
C ARG A 77 25.06 29.67 -1.55
N ARG A 78 24.73 29.42 -2.82
CA ARG A 78 25.10 30.33 -3.93
C ARG A 78 24.41 31.68 -3.76
N PHE A 79 23.13 31.69 -3.39
CA PHE A 79 22.42 32.92 -3.05
C PHE A 79 23.15 33.72 -1.95
N GLU A 80 23.42 33.07 -0.82
CA GLU A 80 24.01 33.74 0.35
C GLU A 80 25.43 34.27 0.09
N LYS A 81 26.27 33.50 -0.62
CA LYS A 81 27.69 33.87 -0.79
C LYS A 81 27.95 34.83 -1.93
N VAL A 82 27.18 34.71 -3.02
CA VAL A 82 27.45 35.47 -4.26
C VAL A 82 26.56 36.69 -4.32
N PHE A 83 25.25 36.46 -4.32
CA PHE A 83 24.29 37.53 -4.57
C PHE A 83 24.14 38.49 -3.39
N LEU A 84 24.19 37.97 -2.16
CA LEU A 84 24.09 38.83 -0.99
C LEU A 84 25.32 39.76 -0.86
N ASP A 85 26.51 39.23 -1.13
CA ASP A 85 27.75 40.00 -1.13
C ASP A 85 27.71 41.12 -2.18
N MET A 86 27.27 40.80 -3.39
CA MET A 86 27.06 41.78 -4.46
C MET A 86 26.09 42.89 -4.05
N VAL A 87 24.95 42.54 -3.43
CA VAL A 87 23.95 43.51 -2.97
C VAL A 87 24.48 44.42 -1.86
N LEU A 88 25.24 43.88 -0.91
CA LEU A 88 25.84 44.65 0.18
C LEU A 88 26.84 45.69 -0.35
N HIS A 89 27.59 45.35 -1.41
CA HIS A 89 28.62 46.20 -2.00
C HIS A 89 28.13 47.21 -3.04
N ILE A 90 26.82 47.30 -3.33
CA ILE A 90 26.26 48.34 -4.21
C ILE A 90 26.59 49.75 -3.67
N GLN A 91 27.30 50.54 -4.47
CA GLN A 91 27.63 51.95 -4.22
C GLN A 91 26.98 52.87 -5.25
N THR A 92 26.87 52.43 -6.50
CA THR A 92 26.33 53.21 -7.62
C THR A 92 24.98 52.67 -8.09
N GLU A 93 24.32 53.45 -8.94
CA GLU A 93 23.11 53.02 -9.64
C GLU A 93 23.40 51.88 -10.63
N GLN A 94 24.56 51.94 -11.30
CA GLN A 94 24.97 50.90 -12.26
C GLN A 94 25.19 49.57 -11.53
N ASP A 95 25.85 49.59 -10.36
CA ASP A 95 26.03 48.39 -9.54
C ASP A 95 24.67 47.75 -9.21
N ARG A 96 23.63 48.58 -8.92
CA ARG A 96 22.28 48.04 -8.68
C ARG A 96 21.71 47.37 -9.92
N LEU A 97 21.85 47.99 -11.09
CA LEU A 97 21.33 47.44 -12.35
C LEU A 97 22.02 46.13 -12.71
N ASP A 98 23.35 46.04 -12.55
CA ASP A 98 24.12 44.83 -12.84
C ASP A 98 23.71 43.69 -11.89
N VAL A 99 23.55 43.98 -10.59
CA VAL A 99 23.08 43.00 -9.60
C VAL A 99 21.64 42.57 -9.86
N ILE A 100 20.78 43.44 -10.36
CA ILE A 100 19.41 43.11 -10.77
C ILE A 100 19.41 42.08 -11.90
N VAL A 101 20.26 42.25 -12.92
CA VAL A 101 20.36 41.31 -14.04
C VAL A 101 20.75 39.91 -13.55
N GLU A 102 21.80 39.82 -12.73
CA GLU A 102 22.31 38.57 -12.18
C GLU A 102 21.25 37.87 -11.29
N LEU A 103 20.55 38.63 -10.44
CA LEU A 103 19.47 38.09 -9.60
C LEU A 103 18.25 37.68 -10.43
N GLU A 104 17.95 38.37 -11.53
CA GLU A 104 16.86 38.03 -12.44
C GLU A 104 17.15 36.70 -13.15
N GLU A 105 18.38 36.47 -13.58
CA GLU A 105 18.80 35.16 -14.10
C GLU A 105 18.64 34.05 -13.04
N PHE A 106 19.12 34.29 -11.82
CA PHE A 106 19.03 33.32 -10.73
C PHE A 106 17.58 32.93 -10.36
N ILE A 107 16.64 33.89 -10.29
CA ILE A 107 15.24 33.58 -9.93
C ILE A 107 14.44 32.88 -11.05
N ASN A 108 14.95 32.95 -12.28
CA ASN A 108 14.34 32.33 -13.45
C ASN A 108 14.88 30.91 -13.70
N GLU A 109 15.88 30.47 -12.93
CA GLU A 109 16.29 29.07 -12.92
C GLU A 109 15.15 28.16 -12.42
N ASP A 110 15.04 26.96 -13.02
CA ASP A 110 14.02 25.98 -12.63
C ASP A 110 14.41 25.29 -11.31
N HIS A 111 13.54 25.44 -10.31
CA HIS A 111 13.72 24.91 -8.96
C HIS A 111 12.44 24.21 -8.45
N ASP A 112 11.54 23.77 -9.35
CA ASP A 112 10.21 23.21 -8.97
C ASP A 112 10.26 21.77 -8.40
N THR A 113 11.45 21.23 -8.12
CA THR A 113 11.66 19.88 -7.60
C THR A 113 10.98 19.61 -6.25
N SER A 114 10.78 20.63 -5.41
CA SER A 114 10.09 20.50 -4.12
C SER A 114 8.60 20.17 -4.25
N ASP A 115 7.93 20.67 -5.29
CA ASP A 115 6.52 20.30 -5.53
C ASP A 115 6.39 18.84 -5.93
N GLN A 116 7.25 18.42 -6.87
CA GLN A 116 7.30 17.04 -7.33
C GLN A 116 7.58 16.09 -6.16
N MET A 117 8.46 16.48 -5.23
CA MET A 117 8.74 15.67 -4.05
C MET A 117 7.52 15.53 -3.14
N SER A 118 6.82 16.62 -2.86
CA SER A 118 5.59 16.57 -2.05
C SER A 118 4.55 15.63 -2.68
N ARG A 119 4.31 15.76 -3.99
CA ARG A 119 3.39 14.90 -4.72
C ARG A 119 3.79 13.43 -4.71
N THR A 120 5.08 13.14 -4.88
CA THR A 120 5.59 11.75 -4.89
C THR A 120 5.22 11.00 -3.61
N PHE A 121 5.38 11.63 -2.44
CA PHE A 121 5.00 11.02 -1.16
C PHE A 121 3.47 10.92 -0.99
N LEU A 122 2.70 11.93 -1.41
CA LEU A 122 1.23 11.89 -1.36
C LEU A 122 0.63 10.82 -2.27
N GLU A 123 1.21 10.63 -3.45
CA GLU A 123 0.78 9.58 -4.38
C GLU A 123 1.06 8.20 -3.79
N LEU A 124 2.25 7.97 -3.23
CA LEU A 124 2.55 6.69 -2.57
C LEU A 124 1.62 6.44 -1.38
N LYS A 125 1.35 7.46 -0.56
CA LYS A 125 0.37 7.37 0.53
C LYS A 125 -0.99 6.94 0.02
N ARG A 126 -1.52 7.64 -0.99
CA ARG A 126 -2.85 7.34 -1.57
C ARG A 126 -2.91 5.93 -2.12
N ASP A 127 -1.85 5.47 -2.77
CA ASP A 127 -1.80 4.12 -3.34
C ASP A 127 -1.81 3.05 -2.24
N ILE A 128 -1.10 3.28 -1.13
CA ILE A 128 -1.11 2.39 0.05
C ILE A 128 -2.47 2.40 0.77
N ASP A 129 -3.09 3.57 0.94
CA ASP A 129 -4.46 3.67 1.49
C ASP A 129 -5.46 2.87 0.63
N ALA A 130 -5.37 3.03 -0.69
CA ALA A 130 -6.21 2.31 -1.63
C ALA A 130 -5.93 0.80 -1.63
N PHE A 131 -4.66 0.40 -1.47
CA PHE A 131 -4.25 -1.00 -1.34
C PHE A 131 -4.85 -1.65 -0.09
N SER A 132 -4.74 -0.99 1.07
CA SER A 132 -5.34 -1.45 2.33
C SER A 132 -6.86 -1.67 2.18
N ALA A 133 -7.57 -0.69 1.59
CA ALA A 133 -9.00 -0.82 1.34
C ALA A 133 -9.36 -1.95 0.35
N ARG A 134 -8.51 -2.26 -0.63
CA ARG A 134 -8.73 -3.38 -1.56
C ARG A 134 -8.55 -4.74 -0.87
N ILE A 135 -7.65 -4.85 0.10
CA ILE A 135 -7.50 -6.05 0.92
C ILE A 135 -8.76 -6.29 1.74
N ASP A 136 -9.23 -5.27 2.46
CA ASP A 136 -10.46 -5.36 3.27
C ASP A 136 -11.64 -5.84 2.41
N ARG A 137 -11.82 -5.24 1.23
CA ARG A 137 -12.87 -5.65 0.28
C ARG A 137 -12.69 -7.09 -0.20
N TYR A 138 -11.47 -7.48 -0.57
CA TYR A 138 -11.18 -8.85 -1.01
C TYR A 138 -11.56 -9.88 0.05
N LEU A 139 -11.25 -9.61 1.33
CA LEU A 139 -11.58 -10.50 2.43
C LEU A 139 -13.10 -10.59 2.65
N GLU A 140 -13.81 -9.47 2.58
CA GLU A 140 -15.28 -9.41 2.71
C GLU A 140 -15.99 -10.16 1.57
N GLU A 141 -15.60 -9.89 0.33
CA GLU A 141 -16.16 -10.55 -0.86
C GLU A 141 -15.89 -12.06 -0.83
N THR A 142 -14.68 -12.47 -0.47
CA THR A 142 -14.30 -13.88 -0.34
C THR A 142 -15.13 -14.58 0.74
N GLY A 143 -15.33 -13.93 1.90
CA GLY A 143 -16.17 -14.46 2.97
C GLY A 143 -17.61 -14.66 2.52
N THR A 144 -18.19 -13.63 1.89
CA THR A 144 -19.56 -13.68 1.36
C THR A 144 -19.74 -14.81 0.34
N GLN A 145 -18.75 -15.02 -0.55
CA GLN A 145 -18.80 -16.09 -1.53
C GLN A 145 -18.74 -17.49 -0.89
N LEU A 146 -17.89 -17.68 0.13
CA LEU A 146 -17.80 -18.94 0.85
C LEU A 146 -19.09 -19.26 1.62
N ASP A 147 -19.69 -18.26 2.28
CA ASP A 147 -20.97 -18.41 2.98
C ASP A 147 -22.11 -18.77 2.03
N ALA A 148 -22.18 -18.10 0.88
CA ALA A 148 -23.17 -18.40 -0.15
C ALA A 148 -22.99 -19.82 -0.71
N ALA A 149 -21.74 -20.25 -0.94
CA ALA A 149 -21.45 -21.61 -1.41
C ALA A 149 -21.85 -22.68 -0.39
N ALA A 150 -21.55 -22.46 0.90
CA ALA A 150 -21.98 -23.37 1.97
C ALA A 150 -23.51 -23.46 2.06
N ALA A 151 -24.20 -22.31 2.04
CA ALA A 151 -25.65 -22.25 2.08
C ALA A 151 -26.32 -22.95 0.89
N ALA A 152 -25.74 -22.85 -0.31
CA ALA A 152 -26.24 -23.51 -1.51
C ALA A 152 -26.10 -25.04 -1.46
N LEU A 153 -25.08 -25.57 -0.76
CA LEU A 153 -24.87 -27.01 -0.63
C LEU A 153 -25.82 -27.68 0.37
N GLN A 154 -26.25 -26.97 1.41
CA GLN A 154 -27.14 -27.51 2.44
C GLN A 154 -28.43 -28.15 1.89
N PRO A 155 -29.24 -27.47 1.05
CA PRO A 155 -30.46 -28.07 0.51
C PRO A 155 -30.17 -29.24 -0.45
N VAL A 156 -29.05 -29.22 -1.18
CA VAL A 156 -28.64 -30.33 -2.05
C VAL A 156 -28.31 -31.57 -1.23
N ILE A 157 -27.52 -31.41 -0.16
CA ILE A 157 -27.18 -32.49 0.76
C ILE A 157 -28.44 -33.06 1.41
N GLN A 158 -29.37 -32.21 1.84
CA GLN A 158 -30.63 -32.66 2.43
C GLN A 158 -31.48 -33.42 1.42
N GLY A 159 -31.63 -32.90 0.19
CA GLY A 159 -32.36 -33.57 -0.88
C GLY A 159 -31.77 -34.94 -1.25
N LEU A 160 -30.45 -35.07 -1.25
CA LEU A 160 -29.78 -36.37 -1.46
C LEU A 160 -30.06 -37.35 -0.33
N LYS A 161 -29.99 -36.91 0.94
CA LYS A 161 -30.35 -37.75 2.10
C LYS A 161 -31.81 -38.23 2.02
N ASP A 162 -32.73 -37.34 1.66
CA ASP A 162 -34.15 -37.68 1.53
C ASP A 162 -34.38 -38.71 0.40
N GLN A 163 -33.71 -38.54 -0.75
CA GLN A 163 -33.76 -39.51 -1.87
C GLN A 163 -33.20 -40.88 -1.49
N ILE A 164 -32.07 -40.92 -0.76
CA ILE A 164 -31.48 -42.17 -0.25
C ILE A 164 -32.46 -42.87 0.71
N SER A 165 -33.12 -42.13 1.60
CA SER A 165 -34.12 -42.66 2.53
C SER A 165 -35.31 -43.30 1.79
N VAL A 166 -35.80 -42.66 0.72
CA VAL A 166 -36.85 -43.22 -0.13
C VAL A 166 -36.39 -44.51 -0.81
N LEU A 167 -35.17 -44.55 -1.36
CA LEU A 167 -34.61 -45.74 -1.99
C LEU A 167 -34.40 -46.88 -0.98
N ASP A 168 -33.96 -46.58 0.24
CA ASP A 168 -33.82 -47.56 1.32
C ASP A 168 -35.17 -48.22 1.64
N LYS A 169 -36.25 -47.43 1.69
CA LYS A 169 -37.60 -47.95 1.85
C LYS A 169 -38.03 -48.84 0.68
N GLN A 170 -37.81 -48.40 -0.56
CA GLN A 170 -38.15 -49.17 -1.76
C GLN A 170 -37.38 -50.50 -1.85
N ILE A 171 -36.10 -50.50 -1.49
CA ILE A 171 -35.27 -51.71 -1.39
C ILE A 171 -35.85 -52.67 -0.35
N ASN A 172 -36.24 -52.16 0.83
CA ASN A 172 -36.81 -52.99 1.89
C ASN A 172 -38.17 -53.60 1.51
N ASP A 173 -39.07 -52.79 0.94
CA ASP A 173 -40.39 -53.24 0.47
C ASP A 173 -40.24 -54.30 -0.63
N THR A 174 -39.31 -54.09 -1.58
CA THR A 174 -39.01 -55.06 -2.64
C THR A 174 -38.43 -56.36 -2.09
N ARG A 175 -37.57 -56.30 -1.06
CA ARG A 175 -37.04 -57.49 -0.36
C ARG A 175 -38.14 -58.29 0.34
N ILE A 176 -39.05 -57.61 1.04
CA ILE A 176 -40.21 -58.25 1.69
C ILE A 176 -41.10 -58.91 0.64
N ALA A 177 -41.41 -58.20 -0.45
CA ALA A 177 -42.20 -58.74 -1.55
C ALA A 177 -41.54 -59.97 -2.19
N LEU A 178 -40.22 -59.96 -2.39
CA LEU A 178 -39.45 -61.09 -2.91
C LEU A 178 -39.50 -62.31 -1.96
N ALA A 179 -39.41 -62.09 -0.64
CA ALA A 179 -39.50 -63.15 0.36
C ALA A 179 -40.90 -63.80 0.41
N VAL A 180 -41.96 -62.99 0.29
CA VAL A 180 -43.36 -63.47 0.27
C VAL A 180 -43.68 -64.20 -1.04
N SER A 181 -43.22 -63.69 -2.18
CA SER A 181 -43.49 -64.27 -3.50
C SER A 181 -42.63 -65.50 -3.81
N GLY A 182 -41.39 -65.56 -3.33
CA GLY A 182 -40.52 -66.74 -3.43
C GLY A 182 -41.00 -67.95 -2.61
N GLY A 183 -41.87 -67.75 -1.62
CA GLY A 183 -42.49 -68.82 -0.83
C GLY A 183 -43.79 -69.39 -1.41
N LEU A 184 -44.41 -68.73 -2.41
CA LEU A 184 -45.76 -69.07 -2.88
C LEU A 184 -45.94 -69.19 -4.41
N LEU A 185 -45.08 -68.62 -5.28
CA LEU A 185 -45.29 -68.63 -6.76
C LEU A 185 -44.00 -68.68 -7.61
N ASN A 186 -44.11 -69.34 -8.77
CA ASN A 186 -43.10 -69.65 -9.81
C ASN A 186 -42.09 -68.53 -10.23
N VAL A 187 -40.96 -69.01 -10.81
CA VAL A 187 -39.73 -68.37 -11.34
C VAL A 187 -39.84 -66.99 -12.02
N ILE A 188 -41.00 -66.58 -12.56
CA ILE A 188 -41.16 -65.31 -13.30
C ILE A 188 -41.24 -64.10 -12.35
N GLY A 189 -41.78 -64.26 -11.13
CA GLY A 189 -41.82 -63.20 -10.11
C GLY A 189 -40.43 -62.82 -9.57
N LEU A 190 -39.50 -63.79 -9.53
CA LEU A 190 -38.12 -63.62 -9.07
C LEU A 190 -37.27 -62.74 -10.01
N ILE A 191 -37.48 -62.84 -11.33
CA ILE A 191 -36.69 -62.10 -12.33
C ILE A 191 -37.04 -60.61 -12.32
N VAL A 192 -38.33 -60.28 -12.29
CA VAL A 192 -38.80 -58.89 -12.34
C VAL A 192 -38.45 -58.15 -11.04
N ALA A 193 -38.70 -58.76 -9.88
CA ALA A 193 -38.36 -58.15 -8.58
C ALA A 193 -36.85 -58.07 -8.33
N GLY A 194 -36.06 -59.03 -8.84
CA GLY A 194 -34.59 -58.98 -8.80
C GLY A 194 -33.99 -57.81 -9.60
N SER A 195 -34.52 -57.55 -10.80
CA SER A 195 -34.07 -56.43 -11.64
C SER A 195 -34.40 -55.06 -11.04
N MET A 196 -35.57 -54.90 -10.41
CA MET A 196 -35.95 -53.69 -9.67
C MET A 196 -35.07 -53.48 -8.43
N LEU A 197 -34.80 -54.54 -7.66
CA LEU A 197 -33.91 -54.47 -6.50
C LEU A 197 -32.51 -54.01 -6.90
N ALA A 198 -31.93 -54.59 -7.97
CA ALA A 198 -30.64 -54.18 -8.50
C ALA A 198 -30.63 -52.73 -9.00
N SER A 199 -31.72 -52.30 -9.67
CA SER A 199 -31.88 -50.91 -10.10
C SER A 199 -31.93 -49.94 -8.91
N TYR A 200 -32.70 -50.22 -7.86
CA TYR A 200 -32.77 -49.38 -6.67
C TYR A 200 -31.43 -49.33 -5.91
N GLN A 201 -30.73 -50.46 -5.80
CA GLN A 201 -29.39 -50.51 -5.21
C GLN A 201 -28.39 -49.66 -6.01
N SER A 202 -28.38 -49.79 -7.34
CA SER A 202 -27.50 -49.00 -8.19
C SER A 202 -27.79 -47.49 -8.09
N GLN A 203 -29.06 -47.09 -8.02
CA GLN A 203 -29.44 -45.68 -7.83
C GLN A 203 -29.02 -45.15 -6.46
N ARG A 204 -29.20 -45.97 -5.41
CA ARG A 204 -28.78 -45.63 -4.05
C ARG A 204 -27.27 -45.43 -3.97
N ASP A 205 -26.48 -46.32 -4.56
CA ASP A 205 -25.02 -46.23 -4.55
C ASP A 205 -24.52 -45.00 -5.32
N ALA A 206 -25.15 -44.68 -6.46
CA ALA A 206 -24.87 -43.45 -7.19
C ALA A 206 -25.16 -42.20 -6.35
N LYS A 207 -26.29 -42.17 -5.63
CA LYS A 207 -26.68 -41.06 -4.75
C LYS A 207 -25.81 -40.95 -3.50
N ASN A 208 -25.37 -42.07 -2.92
CA ASN A 208 -24.39 -42.07 -1.84
C ASN A 208 -23.05 -41.47 -2.30
N LYS A 209 -22.57 -41.84 -3.49
CA LYS A 209 -21.34 -41.26 -4.06
C LYS A 209 -21.49 -39.75 -4.31
N GLU A 210 -22.64 -39.32 -4.80
CA GLU A 210 -22.95 -37.90 -4.98
C GLU A 210 -22.96 -37.15 -3.63
N LEU A 211 -23.61 -37.72 -2.61
CA LEU A 211 -23.67 -37.18 -1.26
C LEU A 211 -22.27 -37.07 -0.63
N GLU A 212 -21.43 -38.10 -0.75
CA GLU A 212 -20.04 -38.06 -0.28
C GLU A 212 -19.25 -36.93 -0.96
N GLY A 213 -19.43 -36.75 -2.27
CA GLY A 213 -18.82 -35.65 -3.01
C GLY A 213 -19.23 -34.29 -2.45
N LYS A 214 -20.53 -34.09 -2.21
CA LYS A 214 -21.07 -32.84 -1.64
C LYS A 214 -20.66 -32.59 -0.19
N LEU A 215 -20.52 -33.64 0.62
CA LEU A 215 -19.99 -33.52 1.98
C LEU A 215 -18.51 -33.13 1.99
N ARG A 216 -17.69 -33.66 1.05
CA ARG A 216 -16.29 -33.23 0.89
C ARG A 216 -16.19 -31.78 0.43
N GLU A 217 -17.05 -31.37 -0.50
CA GLU A 217 -17.12 -29.97 -0.97
C GLU A 217 -17.46 -29.01 0.19
N LEU A 218 -18.45 -29.35 1.01
CA LEU A 218 -18.81 -28.57 2.20
C LEU A 218 -17.68 -28.55 3.24
N ALA A 219 -17.00 -29.67 3.45
CA ALA A 219 -15.85 -29.73 4.36
C ALA A 219 -14.69 -28.84 3.89
N ASP A 220 -14.43 -28.79 2.58
CA ASP A 220 -13.43 -27.88 2.01
C ASP A 220 -13.84 -26.41 2.16
N ILE A 221 -15.10 -26.05 1.92
CA ILE A 221 -15.60 -24.69 2.14
C ILE A 221 -15.44 -24.28 3.62
N ASN A 222 -15.83 -25.14 4.56
CA ASN A 222 -15.68 -24.86 5.99
C ASN A 222 -14.20 -24.66 6.39
N ARG A 223 -13.30 -25.48 5.82
CA ARG A 223 -11.85 -25.31 6.00
C ARG A 223 -11.37 -23.96 5.48
N ARG A 224 -11.84 -23.55 4.29
CA ARG A 224 -11.50 -22.23 3.71
C ARG A 224 -12.09 -21.07 4.51
N GLN A 225 -13.29 -21.19 5.08
CA GLN A 225 -13.83 -20.18 6.00
C GLN A 225 -12.96 -20.03 7.25
N GLN A 226 -12.51 -21.14 7.84
CA GLN A 226 -11.59 -21.09 8.97
C GLN A 226 -10.25 -20.44 8.59
N ALA A 227 -9.69 -20.80 7.44
CA ALA A 227 -8.47 -20.17 6.91
C ALA A 227 -8.66 -18.66 6.68
N LEU A 228 -9.82 -18.25 6.16
CA LEU A 228 -10.14 -16.83 5.95
C LEU A 228 -10.22 -16.06 7.28
N ALA A 229 -10.76 -16.66 8.33
CA ALA A 229 -10.82 -16.02 9.66
C ALA A 229 -9.43 -15.77 10.26
N TYR A 230 -8.50 -16.72 10.10
CA TYR A 230 -7.10 -16.52 10.51
C TYR A 230 -6.42 -15.46 9.64
N LEU A 231 -6.60 -15.54 8.31
CA LEU A 231 -6.08 -14.55 7.38
C LEU A 231 -6.57 -13.12 7.70
N GLN A 232 -7.85 -12.95 8.03
CA GLN A 232 -8.42 -11.67 8.47
C GLN A 232 -7.74 -11.17 9.74
N THR A 233 -7.44 -12.05 10.69
CA THR A 233 -6.75 -11.70 11.94
C THR A 233 -5.32 -11.25 11.66
N ASP A 234 -4.58 -12.02 10.86
CA ASP A 234 -3.18 -11.72 10.50
C ASP A 234 -3.08 -10.38 9.76
N LEU A 235 -3.98 -10.11 8.81
CA LEU A 235 -4.00 -8.87 8.03
C LEU A 235 -4.55 -7.67 8.83
N ALA A 236 -5.51 -7.88 9.74
CA ALA A 236 -5.94 -6.81 10.65
C ALA A 236 -4.80 -6.34 11.56
N GLY A 237 -3.90 -7.24 11.94
CA GLY A 237 -2.67 -6.91 12.68
C GLY A 237 -1.74 -5.93 11.96
N LEU A 238 -1.87 -5.77 10.65
CA LEU A 238 -1.05 -4.85 9.83
C LEU A 238 -1.61 -3.44 9.74
N LYS A 239 -2.86 -3.20 10.19
CA LYS A 239 -3.49 -1.87 10.09
C LYS A 239 -2.67 -0.76 10.75
N PRO A 240 -2.10 -0.95 11.96
CA PRO A 240 -1.24 0.06 12.57
C PRO A 240 0.02 0.37 11.75
N ASP A 241 0.59 -0.62 11.05
CA ASP A 241 1.76 -0.42 10.20
C ASP A 241 1.39 0.36 8.92
N PHE A 242 0.24 0.10 8.31
CA PHE A 242 -0.26 0.90 7.19
C PHE A 242 -0.51 2.36 7.61
N ASP A 243 -1.20 2.56 8.73
CA ASP A 243 -1.51 3.88 9.25
C ASP A 243 -0.23 4.68 9.55
N LEU A 244 0.76 4.04 10.19
CA LEU A 244 2.07 4.64 10.45
C LEU A 244 2.78 5.05 9.15
N ILE A 245 2.82 4.16 8.15
CA ILE A 245 3.46 4.47 6.85
C ILE A 245 2.76 5.67 6.22
N CYS A 246 1.43 5.69 6.17
CA CYS A 246 0.65 6.77 5.59
C CYS A 246 0.82 8.10 6.35
N GLU A 247 0.87 8.08 7.68
CA GLU A 247 1.13 9.24 8.52
C GLU A 247 2.53 9.82 8.23
N ARG A 248 3.56 8.97 8.17
CA ARG A 248 4.92 9.43 7.90
C ARG A 248 5.07 9.97 6.48
N LEU A 249 4.50 9.30 5.47
CA LEU A 249 4.51 9.80 4.09
C LEU A 249 3.85 11.18 3.98
N GLN A 250 2.76 11.42 4.71
CA GLN A 250 2.15 12.74 4.81
C GLN A 250 3.13 13.76 5.41
N GLY A 251 3.82 13.42 6.51
CA GLY A 251 4.83 14.29 7.11
C GLY A 251 5.99 14.64 6.16
N PHE A 252 6.46 13.68 5.36
CA PHE A 252 7.43 13.94 4.29
C PHE A 252 6.88 14.92 3.24
N ALA A 253 5.64 14.72 2.80
CA ALA A 253 5.00 15.60 1.84
C ALA A 253 4.86 17.05 2.37
N GLU A 254 4.54 17.20 3.65
CA GLU A 254 4.40 18.49 4.32
C GLU A 254 5.73 19.24 4.46
N ILE A 255 6.83 18.52 4.75
CA ILE A 255 8.18 19.10 4.73
C ILE A 255 8.45 19.70 3.34
N TRP A 256 8.21 18.95 2.27
CA TRP A 256 8.46 19.41 0.89
C TRP A 256 7.51 20.54 0.45
N ALA A 257 6.25 20.51 0.87
CA ALA A 257 5.33 21.63 0.66
C ALA A 257 5.81 22.90 1.38
N SER A 258 6.36 22.77 2.59
CA SER A 258 6.95 23.87 3.34
C SER A 258 8.21 24.43 2.65
N VAL A 259 9.10 23.55 2.14
CA VAL A 259 10.27 23.95 1.34
C VAL A 259 9.82 24.75 0.11
N ARG A 260 8.81 24.26 -0.61
CA ARG A 260 8.23 24.96 -1.77
C ARG A 260 7.73 26.35 -1.37
N SER A 261 6.91 26.45 -0.32
CA SER A 261 6.35 27.71 0.15
C SER A 261 7.44 28.73 0.50
N GLN A 262 8.47 28.30 1.25
CA GLN A 262 9.59 29.15 1.62
C GLN A 262 10.42 29.58 0.39
N SER A 263 10.60 28.69 -0.59
CA SER A 263 11.30 29.01 -1.85
C SER A 263 10.55 30.04 -2.69
N ILE A 264 9.20 29.99 -2.69
CA ILE A 264 8.36 31.00 -3.36
C ILE A 264 8.48 32.34 -2.64
N GLN A 265 8.36 32.38 -1.31
CA GLN A 265 8.50 33.61 -0.53
C GLN A 265 9.87 34.26 -0.73
N PHE A 266 10.93 33.44 -0.71
CA PHE A 266 12.28 33.85 -1.04
C PHE A 266 12.38 34.52 -2.41
N ARG A 267 11.82 33.90 -3.45
CA ARG A 267 11.79 34.45 -4.81
C ARG A 267 10.98 35.75 -4.89
N ASP A 268 9.87 35.83 -4.18
CA ASP A 268 8.99 37.01 -4.17
C ASP A 268 9.67 38.21 -3.49
N HIS A 269 10.45 37.99 -2.42
CA HIS A 269 11.29 39.02 -1.81
C HIS A 269 12.34 39.55 -2.79
N ILE A 270 13.02 38.66 -3.52
CA ILE A 270 13.98 39.09 -4.55
C ILE A 270 13.29 39.92 -5.62
N LYS A 271 12.16 39.46 -6.17
CA LYS A 271 11.37 40.22 -7.17
C LYS A 271 10.90 41.58 -6.66
N GLY A 272 10.44 41.66 -5.41
CA GLY A 272 10.10 42.92 -4.76
C GLY A 272 11.31 43.87 -4.67
N GLY A 273 12.49 43.30 -4.44
CA GLY A 273 13.76 44.00 -4.55
C GLY A 273 14.06 44.51 -5.96
N LEU A 274 13.88 43.69 -7.00
CA LEU A 274 14.14 44.12 -8.40
C LEU A 274 13.29 45.33 -8.79
N GLY A 275 12.07 45.45 -8.27
CA GLY A 275 11.20 46.61 -8.46
C GLY A 275 11.48 47.81 -7.55
N ALA A 276 12.54 47.78 -6.73
CA ALA A 276 12.84 48.83 -5.77
C ALA A 276 13.43 50.07 -6.44
N ALA A 277 12.78 51.23 -6.23
CA ALA A 277 13.24 52.52 -6.74
C ALA A 277 14.50 53.06 -6.04
N THR A 278 14.97 52.43 -4.95
CA THR A 278 16.14 52.89 -4.18
C THR A 278 17.01 51.72 -3.72
N ASN A 279 18.32 51.98 -3.63
CA ASN A 279 19.29 51.02 -3.11
C ASN A 279 18.95 50.55 -1.69
N LEU A 280 18.41 51.43 -0.83
CA LEU A 280 18.06 51.08 0.54
C LEU A 280 16.92 50.06 0.61
N ARG A 281 15.87 50.25 -0.22
CA ARG A 281 14.76 49.28 -0.28
C ARG A 281 15.23 47.96 -0.87
N PHE A 282 16.05 48.00 -1.92
CA PHE A 282 16.63 46.79 -2.50
C PHE A 282 17.42 45.96 -1.49
N LYS A 283 18.35 46.60 -0.76
CA LYS A 283 19.14 45.93 0.30
C LYS A 283 18.25 45.33 1.39
N ARG A 284 17.16 46.00 1.78
CA ARG A 284 16.21 45.46 2.78
C ARG A 284 15.46 44.22 2.29
N GLU A 285 14.98 44.21 1.06
CA GLU A 285 14.26 43.05 0.49
C GLU A 285 15.19 41.83 0.37
N VAL A 286 16.44 42.05 -0.05
CA VAL A 286 17.46 40.98 -0.10
C VAL A 286 17.81 40.47 1.30
N GLN A 287 17.88 41.34 2.30
CA GLN A 287 18.07 40.93 3.70
C GLN A 287 16.92 40.04 4.20
N LEU A 288 15.66 40.38 3.87
CA LEU A 288 14.50 39.54 4.21
C LEU A 288 14.55 38.17 3.50
N ALA A 289 15.00 38.14 2.25
CA ALA A 289 15.23 36.88 1.54
C ALA A 289 16.30 36.02 2.24
N GLN A 290 17.37 36.64 2.76
CA GLN A 290 18.39 35.95 3.55
C GLN A 290 17.84 35.35 4.85
N ASP A 291 17.07 36.14 5.60
CA ASP A 291 16.48 35.71 6.87
C ASP A 291 15.55 34.51 6.67
N THR A 292 14.92 34.40 5.49
CA THR A 292 14.08 33.27 5.07
C THR A 292 14.94 32.06 4.64
N CYS A 293 16.07 32.30 3.98
CA CYS A 293 16.96 31.28 3.43
C CYS A 293 17.71 30.48 4.52
N LEU A 294 18.17 31.13 5.60
CA LEU A 294 19.05 30.50 6.58
C LEU A 294 18.40 29.32 7.34
N PRO A 295 17.16 29.44 7.88
CA PRO A 295 16.49 28.31 8.52
C PRO A 295 16.18 27.19 7.53
N LEU A 296 15.79 27.54 6.29
CA LEU A 296 15.49 26.58 5.23
C LEU A 296 16.71 25.73 4.87
N ARG A 297 17.84 26.39 4.58
CA ARG A 297 19.12 25.74 4.27
C ARG A 297 19.56 24.83 5.41
N THR A 298 19.54 25.34 6.65
CA THR A 298 19.95 24.57 7.83
C THR A 298 19.07 23.33 8.02
N GLY A 299 17.75 23.46 7.83
CA GLY A 299 16.84 22.32 7.83
C GLY A 299 17.25 21.31 6.76
N LEU A 300 17.36 21.73 5.49
CA LEU A 300 17.69 20.82 4.39
C LEU A 300 19.06 20.12 4.56
N GLU A 301 20.04 20.78 5.18
CA GLU A 301 21.32 20.16 5.56
C GLU A 301 21.12 19.03 6.58
N ILE A 302 20.34 19.27 7.64
CA ILE A 302 19.98 18.25 8.63
C ILE A 302 19.20 17.11 7.97
N TYR A 303 18.26 17.44 7.09
CA TYR A 303 17.46 16.47 6.33
C TYR A 303 18.36 15.53 5.52
N ALA A 304 19.22 16.11 4.67
CA ALA A 304 20.11 15.36 3.80
C ALA A 304 21.12 14.53 4.61
N HIS A 305 21.66 15.08 5.70
CA HIS A 305 22.59 14.39 6.57
C HIS A 305 21.95 13.18 7.27
N ASN A 306 20.79 13.38 7.89
CA ASN A 306 20.07 12.32 8.61
C ASN A 306 19.69 11.16 7.68
N LEU A 307 19.25 11.47 6.46
CA LEU A 307 18.94 10.44 5.46
C LEU A 307 20.21 9.80 4.88
N GLY A 308 21.26 10.58 4.59
CA GLY A 308 22.52 10.09 4.02
C GLY A 308 23.22 9.08 4.93
N GLY A 309 23.33 9.38 6.23
CA GLY A 309 23.93 8.47 7.21
C GLY A 309 23.17 7.14 7.32
N ARG A 310 21.83 7.19 7.27
CA ARG A 310 20.97 5.99 7.25
C ARG A 310 21.13 5.19 5.96
N LEU A 311 21.11 5.85 4.80
CA LEU A 311 21.17 5.15 3.51
C LEU A 311 22.50 4.40 3.35
N ALA A 312 23.60 5.01 3.81
CA ALA A 312 24.90 4.36 3.89
C ALA A 312 24.89 3.12 4.80
N SER A 313 24.28 3.20 5.99
CA SER A 313 24.24 2.08 6.93
C SER A 313 23.39 0.90 6.44
N LYS A 314 22.42 1.16 5.56
CA LYS A 314 21.61 0.13 4.90
C LYS A 314 22.20 -0.39 3.59
N GLY A 315 23.38 0.07 3.18
CA GLY A 315 24.07 -0.39 1.98
C GLY A 315 23.45 0.09 0.67
N TYR A 316 22.63 1.15 0.69
CA TYR A 316 22.15 1.79 -0.54
C TYR A 316 23.29 2.60 -1.16
N GLU A 317 23.61 2.34 -2.43
CA GLU A 317 24.66 3.06 -3.13
C GLU A 317 24.37 4.58 -3.15
N ILE A 318 25.27 5.34 -2.53
CA ILE A 318 25.30 6.80 -2.65
C ILE A 318 26.06 7.06 -3.95
N LYS A 319 25.34 7.40 -5.02
CA LYS A 319 26.00 8.00 -6.18
C LYS A 319 26.44 9.40 -5.75
N ASP A 320 27.74 9.58 -5.55
CA ASP A 320 28.34 10.90 -5.38
C ASP A 320 28.04 11.71 -6.65
N THR A 321 27.02 12.57 -6.58
CA THR A 321 26.84 13.65 -7.56
C THR A 321 27.92 14.69 -7.27
N THR A 322 29.05 14.50 -7.95
CA THR A 322 30.06 15.55 -8.17
C THR A 322 29.59 16.52 -9.23
#